data_AF-A0A3M0LTH4-F1
#
_entry.id   AF-A0A3M0LTH4-F1
#
_cell.length_a   1.000
_cell.length_b   1.000
_cell.length_c   1.000
_cell.angle_alpha   90.00
_cell.angle_beta   90.00
_cell.angle_gamma   90.00
#
_symmetry.space_group_name_H-M   'P 1'
#
loop_
_entity.id
_entity.type
_entity.pdbx_description
1 polymer ?
#
loop_
_entity_poly.entity_id
_entity_poly.type
_entity_poly.pdbx_seq_one_letter_code
_entity_poly.pdbx_strand_id
1 'polypeptide(L)' 'MKWSNVQKFLDMKHWSQRVLSEKSGIPITTLDKYKFYGNEPSFTNACKIADALEISLDELREEEN' A
#
# COMPACT_ATOMS: atom_id res chain seq x y z
N MET A 1 -8.39 -4.11 1.69
CA MET A 1 -7.11 -4.17 0.91
C MET A 1 -6.15 -5.08 1.66
N LYS A 2 -5.63 -6.14 1.04
CA LYS A 2 -4.65 -7.02 1.70
C LYS A 2 -3.24 -6.40 1.62
N TRP A 3 -2.54 -6.31 2.75
CA TRP A 3 -1.17 -5.77 2.79
C TRP A 3 -0.18 -6.63 1.98
N SER A 4 -0.44 -7.92 1.82
CA SER A 4 0.36 -8.82 0.97
C SER A 4 0.56 -8.29 -0.44
N ASN A 5 -0.49 -7.68 -1.03
CA ASN A 5 -0.40 -7.09 -2.37
C ASN A 5 0.50 -5.87 -2.39
N VAL A 6 0.35 -4.98 -1.39
CA VAL A 6 1.25 -3.84 -1.21
C VAL A 6 2.70 -4.33 -1.13
N GLN A 7 2.96 -5.35 -0.31
CA GLN A 7 4.30 -5.91 -0.13
C GLN A 7 4.87 -6.48 -1.44
N LYS A 8 4.05 -7.20 -2.23
CA LYS A 8 4.44 -7.72 -3.55
C LYS A 8 4.92 -6.60 -4.49
N PHE A 9 4.17 -5.50 -4.59
CA PHE A 9 4.58 -4.36 -5.42
C PHE A 9 5.81 -3.61 -4.87
N LEU A 10 5.94 -3.52 -3.55
CA LEU A 10 7.15 -2.99 -2.92
C LEU A 10 8.38 -3.84 -3.25
N ASP A 11 8.26 -5.15 -3.15
CA ASP A 11 9.34 -6.08 -3.45
C ASP A 11 9.73 -6.02 -4.93
N MET A 12 8.75 -5.97 -5.85
CA MET A 12 8.98 -5.80 -7.29
C MET A 12 9.71 -4.49 -7.63
N LYS A 13 9.42 -3.39 -6.90
CA LYS A 13 10.09 -2.11 -7.09
C LYS A 13 11.36 -1.94 -6.24
N HIS A 14 11.74 -2.94 -5.44
CA HIS A 14 12.79 -2.86 -4.42
C HIS A 14 12.61 -1.67 -3.45
N TRP A 15 11.36 -1.34 -3.12
CA TRP A 15 11.02 -0.25 -2.23
C TRP A 15 10.83 -0.74 -0.80
N SER A 16 11.34 0.04 0.15
CA SER A 16 10.96 -0.14 1.54
C SER A 16 9.64 0.56 1.84
N GLN A 17 8.99 0.20 2.95
CA GLN A 17 7.80 0.89 3.44
C GLN A 17 8.03 2.39 3.69
N ARG A 18 9.28 2.78 3.98
CA ARG A 18 9.68 4.18 4.09
C ARG A 18 9.60 4.91 2.74
N VAL A 19 10.07 4.28 1.66
CA VAL A 19 9.95 4.84 0.31
C VAL A 19 8.48 4.99 -0.07
N LEU A 20 7.64 4.01 0.27
CA LEU A 20 6.20 4.11 0.09
C LEU A 20 5.60 5.29 0.86
N SER A 21 6.03 5.50 2.10
CA SER A 21 5.59 6.63 2.92
C SER A 21 5.94 7.96 2.28
N GLU A 22 7.17 8.11 1.78
CA GLU A 22 7.66 9.30 1.10
C GLU A 22 6.91 9.56 -0.22
N LYS A 23 6.62 8.50 -0.99
CA LYS A 23 5.92 8.59 -2.29
C LYS A 23 4.41 8.83 -2.17
N SER A 24 3.74 8.14 -1.25
CA SER A 24 2.29 8.26 -1.04
C SER A 24 1.89 9.44 -0.15
N GLY A 25 2.86 10.03 0.57
CA GLY A 25 2.61 11.05 1.60
C GLY A 25 1.85 10.50 2.82
N ILE A 26 1.73 9.18 2.95
CA ILE A 26 1.10 8.53 4.10
C ILE A 26 2.18 8.29 5.16
N PRO A 27 1.97 8.70 6.42
CA PRO A 27 2.92 8.41 7.49
C PRO A 27 3.21 6.93 7.65
N ILE A 28 4.46 6.56 7.90
CA ILE A 28 4.87 5.17 8.12
C ILE A 28 4.07 4.49 9.24
N THR A 29 3.71 5.25 10.28
CA THR A 29 2.88 4.78 11.40
C THR A 29 1.46 4.39 10.97
N THR A 30 0.93 5.02 9.93
CA THR A 30 -0.35 4.69 9.33
C THR A 30 -0.22 3.45 8.44
N LEU A 31 0.88 3.32 7.70
CA LEU A 31 1.19 2.11 6.93
C LEU A 31 1.36 0.88 7.85
N ASP A 32 2.01 1.04 9.00
CA ASP A 32 2.15 -0.02 10.01
C ASP A 32 0.79 -0.46 10.56
N LYS A 33 -0.17 0.47 10.72
CA LYS A 33 -1.55 0.14 11.11
C LYS A 33 -2.26 -0.73 10.08
N TYR A 34 -1.99 -0.50 8.79
CA TYR A 34 -2.54 -1.32 7.71
C TYR A 34 -1.88 -2.70 7.63
N LYS A 35 -0.58 -2.76 7.94
CA LYS A 35 0.21 -4.00 7.94
C LYS A 35 -0.10 -4.93 9.12
N PHE A 36 -0.04 -4.41 10.34
CA PHE A 36 -0.01 -5.23 11.56
C PHE A 36 -1.35 -5.29 12.29
N TYR A 37 -2.16 -4.24 12.17
CA TYR A 37 -3.39 -4.11 12.96
C TYR A 37 -4.65 -4.37 12.15
N GLY A 38 -4.53 -4.76 10.88
CA GLY A 38 -5.66 -5.06 10.00
C GLY A 38 -6.57 -3.86 9.74
N ASN A 39 -6.09 -2.63 9.98
CA ASN A 39 -6.88 -1.45 9.67
C ASN A 39 -7.00 -1.32 8.16
N GLU A 40 -8.22 -1.12 7.67
CA GLU A 40 -8.41 -0.83 6.26
C GLU A 40 -8.08 0.64 5.96
N PRO A 41 -7.31 0.93 4.89
CA PRO A 41 -7.13 2.30 4.44
C PRO A 41 -8.48 2.88 3.99
N SER A 42 -8.67 4.17 4.25
CA SER A 42 -9.75 4.91 3.59
C SER A 42 -9.56 4.89 2.08
N PHE A 43 -10.64 5.09 1.31
CA PHE A 43 -10.58 5.14 -0.15
C PHE A 43 -9.49 6.09 -0.65
N THR A 44 -9.38 7.28 -0.05
CA THR A 44 -8.33 8.26 -0.36
C THR A 44 -6.92 7.73 -0.13
N ASN A 45 -6.68 7.01 0.96
CA ASN A 45 -5.36 6.45 1.25
C ASN A 45 -5.04 5.25 0.37
N ALA A 46 -6.04 4.44 0.03
CA ALA A 46 -5.88 3.35 -0.94
C ALA A 46 -5.51 3.90 -2.32
N CYS A 47 -6.17 4.98 -2.78
CA CYS A 47 -5.79 5.69 -4.01
C CYS A 47 -4.35 6.21 -3.93
N LYS A 48 -3.96 6.90 -2.85
CA LYS A 48 -2.57 7.39 -2.68
C LYS A 48 -1.53 6.27 -2.72
N ILE A 49 -1.83 5.10 -2.17
CA ILE A 49 -0.94 3.93 -2.23
C ILE A 49 -0.85 3.41 -3.67
N ALA A 50 -1.99 3.27 -4.36
CA ALA A 50 -2.04 2.84 -5.75
C ALA A 50 -1.29 3.82 -6.67
N ASP A 51 -1.53 5.12 -6.52
CA ASP A 51 -0.88 6.19 -7.25
C ASP A 51 0.64 6.18 -7.01
N ALA A 52 1.07 6.01 -5.75
CA ALA A 52 2.49 5.92 -5.41
C ALA A 52 3.17 4.69 -6.02
N LEU A 53 2.45 3.57 -6.10
CA LEU A 53 2.92 2.33 -6.71
C LEU A 53 2.73 2.32 -8.24
N GLU A 54 2.13 3.38 -8.83
CA GLU A 54 1.81 3.49 -10.26
C GLU A 54 0.99 2.30 -10.78
N ILE A 55 0.05 1.83 -9.96
CA ILE A 55 -0.87 0.73 -10.27
C ILE A 55 -2.32 1.22 -10.14
N SER A 56 -3.26 0.46 -10.68
CA SER A 56 -4.68 0.71 -10.46
C SER A 56 -5.13 0.29 -9.05
N LEU A 57 -6.20 0.92 -8.56
CA LEU A 57 -6.82 0.51 -7.29
C LEU A 57 -7.35 -0.93 -7.35
N ASP A 58 -7.76 -1.39 -8.53
CA ASP A 58 -8.26 -2.75 -8.74
C ASP A 58 -7.13 -3.78 -8.62
N GLU A 59 -5.94 -3.51 -9.19
CA GLU A 59 -4.74 -4.34 -8.98
C GLU A 59 -4.28 -4.37 -7.52
N LEU A 60 -4.50 -3.26 -6.78
CA LEU A 60 -4.24 -3.22 -5.35
C LEU A 60 -5.25 -4.06 -4.55
N ARG A 61 -6.49 -4.20 -5.06
CA ARG A 61 -7.61 -4.91 -4.43
C ARG A 61 -7.68 -6.39 -4.78
N GLU A 62 -7.12 -6.83 -5.91
CA GLU A 62 -7.18 -8.22 -6.35
C GLU A 62 -6.69 -9.17 -5.25
N GLU A 63 -7.61 -9.96 -4.71
CA GLU A 63 -7.23 -11.06 -3.84
C GLU A 63 -6.59 -12.15 -4.72
N GLU A 64 -5.36 -12.58 -4.39
CA GLU A 64 -4.88 -13.87 -4.91
C GLU A 64 -5.95 -14.92 -4.52
N ASN A 65 -6.55 -15.52 -5.57
CA ASN A 65 -7.61 -16.53 -5.54
C ASN A 65 -7.50 -17.54 -4.40
#